data_AF-A0AAD7B7V2-F1
#
_entry.id   AF-A0AAD7B7V2-F1
#
_cell.length_a   1.000
_cell.length_b   1.000
_cell.length_c   1.000
_cell.angle_alpha   90.00
_cell.angle_beta   90.00
_cell.angle_gamma   90.00
#
_symmetry.space_group_name_H-M   'P 1'
#
loop_
_entity.id
_entity.type
_entity.pdbx_description
1 polymer ?
#
loop_
_entity_poly.entity_id
_entity_poly.type
_entity_poly.pdbx_seq_one_letter_code
_entity_poly.pdbx_strand_id
1 'polypeptide(L)'
;MQFLFTIALLISLVLAAPVQVVKRAPRTYAQLSIGGGVGGNALAEAQAKFPGNPATLSKATASDFNADAHCSVEAEAAFLAAGAIASSNRATNGVSVGLFKNKVLKIFGTMVALQAQIAENGGTASASQQAQLTDLQSKLAVNVAVDKTNAGLTSQDVTFTC
;
A
#
# COMPACT_ATOMS: atom_id res chain seq x y z
N MET A 1 25.18 23.54 -60.78
CA MET A 1 25.74 22.50 -59.88
C MET A 1 25.12 22.72 -58.50
N GLN A 2 24.33 21.74 -58.04
CA GLN A 2 23.60 21.73 -56.76
C GLN A 2 24.56 21.61 -55.57
N PHE A 3 24.24 22.26 -54.45
CA PHE A 3 24.72 21.84 -53.13
C PHE A 3 23.54 21.62 -52.19
N LEU A 4 23.45 20.38 -51.70
CA LEU A 4 22.39 19.78 -50.89
C LEU A 4 22.42 20.30 -49.44
N PHE A 5 21.23 20.56 -48.89
CA PHE A 5 20.97 20.66 -47.46
C PHE A 5 20.82 19.25 -46.85
N THR A 6 21.68 18.88 -45.91
CA THR A 6 21.52 17.67 -45.09
C THR A 6 20.80 18.01 -43.78
N ILE A 7 19.57 17.55 -43.65
CA ILE A 7 18.77 17.58 -42.40
C ILE A 7 19.08 16.28 -41.64
N ALA A 8 19.70 16.40 -40.47
CA ALA A 8 19.91 15.28 -39.55
C ALA A 8 18.66 15.08 -38.69
N LEU A 9 17.92 14.01 -38.96
CA LEU A 9 16.77 13.58 -38.17
C LEU A 9 17.26 12.73 -36.99
N LEU A 10 17.27 13.29 -35.77
CA LEU A 10 17.45 12.51 -34.54
C LEU A 10 16.15 11.77 -34.20
N ILE A 11 16.19 10.45 -34.28
CA ILE A 11 15.09 9.58 -33.83
C ILE A 11 15.35 9.22 -32.36
N SER A 12 14.59 9.80 -31.45
CA SER A 12 14.60 9.42 -30.03
C SER A 12 13.90 8.07 -29.86
N LEU A 13 14.68 7.02 -29.63
CA LEU A 13 14.16 5.69 -29.29
C LEU A 13 13.70 5.69 -27.83
N VAL A 14 12.39 5.76 -27.60
CA VAL A 14 11.81 5.51 -26.27
C VAL A 14 11.74 4.00 -26.06
N LEU A 15 12.67 3.45 -25.29
CA LEU A 15 12.58 2.09 -24.77
C LEU A 15 11.50 2.06 -23.67
N ALA A 16 10.28 1.67 -24.05
CA ALA A 16 9.25 1.32 -23.08
C ALA A 16 9.68 0.06 -22.33
N ALA A 17 9.96 0.19 -21.03
CA ALA A 17 10.25 -0.96 -20.18
C ALA A 17 9.03 -1.91 -20.15
N PRO A 18 9.24 -3.24 -20.11
CA PRO A 18 8.14 -4.20 -20.11
C PRO A 18 7.27 -4.00 -18.86
N VAL A 19 5.98 -3.76 -19.07
CA VAL A 19 4.96 -3.76 -18.02
C VAL A 19 4.90 -5.18 -17.45
N GLN A 20 5.23 -5.33 -16.17
CA GLN A 20 5.13 -6.61 -15.46
C GLN A 20 3.65 -6.98 -15.31
N VAL A 21 3.13 -7.80 -16.22
CA VAL A 21 1.78 -8.38 -16.13
C VAL A 21 1.85 -9.63 -15.26
N VAL A 22 1.91 -9.45 -13.95
CA VAL A 22 1.69 -10.55 -13.01
C VAL A 22 0.18 -10.63 -12.77
N LYS A 23 -0.48 -11.63 -13.37
CA LYS A 23 -1.84 -12.03 -12.96
C LYS A 23 -1.72 -12.61 -11.55
N ARG A 24 -2.04 -11.82 -10.52
CA ARG A 24 -2.21 -12.32 -9.15
C ARG A 24 -3.67 -12.73 -8.98
N ALA A 25 -3.90 -13.72 -8.13
CA ALA A 25 -5.22 -13.90 -7.54
C ALA A 25 -5.28 -12.97 -6.30
N PRO A 26 -6.47 -12.45 -5.92
CA PRO A 26 -6.65 -11.77 -4.65
C PRO A 26 -6.11 -12.65 -3.52
N ARG A 27 -5.34 -12.05 -2.61
CA ARG A 27 -4.76 -12.80 -1.50
C ARG A 27 -5.78 -12.97 -0.40
N THR A 28 -5.72 -14.08 0.31
CA THR A 28 -6.47 -14.20 1.57
C THR A 28 -5.90 -13.23 2.60
N TYR A 29 -6.70 -12.85 3.60
CA TYR A 29 -6.19 -12.01 4.68
C TYR A 29 -4.97 -12.64 5.36
N ALA A 30 -4.94 -13.95 5.57
CA ALA A 30 -3.78 -14.64 6.15
C ALA A 30 -2.50 -14.48 5.32
N GLN A 31 -2.60 -14.38 3.98
CA GLN A 31 -1.46 -14.12 3.11
C GLN A 31 -1.04 -12.63 3.12
N LEU A 32 -1.99 -11.74 3.40
CA LEU A 32 -1.79 -10.30 3.40
C LEU A 32 -1.33 -9.77 4.75
N SER A 33 -1.81 -10.36 5.84
CA SER A 33 -1.68 -9.81 7.19
C SER A 33 -0.23 -9.61 7.59
N ILE A 34 -0.06 -8.58 8.41
CA ILE A 34 1.17 -8.23 9.10
C ILE A 34 0.93 -8.10 10.61
N GLY A 35 -0.21 -8.60 11.13
CA GLY A 35 -0.59 -8.49 12.53
C GLY A 35 0.26 -9.32 13.50
N GLY A 36 1.00 -10.32 13.00
CA GLY A 36 1.89 -11.17 13.80
C GLY A 36 3.30 -10.59 14.03
N GLY A 37 4.13 -11.32 14.76
CA GLY A 37 5.54 -11.01 14.97
C GLY A 37 5.79 -10.02 16.10
N VAL A 38 6.50 -8.93 15.81
CA VAL A 38 6.75 -7.83 16.77
C VAL A 38 6.36 -6.50 16.14
N GLY A 39 6.07 -5.50 16.98
CA GLY A 39 5.88 -4.12 16.52
C GLY A 39 7.19 -3.45 16.09
N GLY A 40 7.07 -2.33 15.36
CA GLY A 40 8.16 -1.41 15.04
C GLY A 40 8.67 -1.45 13.59
N ASN A 41 8.19 -2.39 12.78
CA ASN A 41 8.61 -2.59 11.38
C ASN A 41 7.43 -2.63 10.39
N ALA A 42 6.22 -2.21 10.79
CA ALA A 42 4.99 -2.43 10.02
C ALA A 42 5.02 -1.79 8.62
N LEU A 43 5.68 -0.64 8.45
CA LEU A 43 5.78 0.01 7.12
C LEU A 43 6.56 -0.87 6.14
N ALA A 44 7.67 -1.45 6.57
CA ALA A 44 8.48 -2.32 5.72
C ALA A 44 7.72 -3.59 5.34
N GLU A 45 6.97 -4.16 6.28
CA GLU A 45 6.11 -5.31 6.02
C GLU A 45 4.97 -4.96 5.06
N ALA A 46 4.32 -3.80 5.23
CA ALA A 46 3.28 -3.31 4.32
C ALA A 46 3.83 -3.09 2.89
N GLN A 47 5.01 -2.50 2.76
CA GLN A 47 5.70 -2.34 1.48
C GLN A 47 6.00 -3.69 0.81
N ALA A 48 6.41 -4.69 1.58
CA ALA A 48 6.63 -6.04 1.07
C ALA A 48 5.34 -6.71 0.58
N LYS A 49 4.18 -6.38 1.19
CA LYS A 49 2.88 -6.87 0.75
C LYS A 49 2.39 -6.20 -0.53
N PHE A 50 2.77 -4.95 -0.80
CA PHE A 50 2.37 -4.21 -2.01
C PHE A 50 3.60 -3.81 -2.84
N PRO A 51 4.29 -4.78 -3.47
CA PRO A 51 5.50 -4.51 -4.22
C PRO A 51 5.22 -3.80 -5.55
N GLY A 52 6.24 -3.09 -6.05
CA GLY A 52 6.20 -2.42 -7.35
C GLY A 52 5.95 -0.92 -7.26
N ASN A 53 5.98 -0.25 -8.42
CA ASN A 53 5.69 1.17 -8.53
C ASN A 53 4.23 1.36 -8.95
N PRO A 54 3.38 2.00 -8.11
CA PRO A 54 1.97 2.27 -8.40
C PRO A 54 1.73 2.94 -9.77
N ALA A 55 2.66 3.78 -10.23
CA ALA A 55 2.56 4.48 -11.51
C ALA A 55 2.67 3.56 -12.75
N THR A 56 3.09 2.31 -12.56
CA THR A 56 3.40 1.35 -13.64
C THR A 56 2.71 0.00 -13.47
N LEU A 57 1.81 -0.12 -12.48
CA LEU A 57 1.09 -1.37 -12.25
C LEU A 57 0.18 -1.68 -13.44
N SER A 58 0.05 -2.96 -13.77
CA SER A 58 -1.00 -3.40 -14.68
C SER A 58 -2.37 -3.18 -14.04
N LYS A 59 -3.41 -2.96 -14.85
CA LYS A 59 -4.78 -2.82 -14.35
C LYS A 59 -5.25 -4.00 -13.50
N ALA A 60 -4.83 -5.22 -13.86
CA ALA A 60 -5.13 -6.41 -13.07
C ALA A 60 -4.48 -6.34 -11.68
N THR A 61 -3.19 -6.00 -11.62
CA THR A 61 -2.46 -5.87 -10.35
C THR A 61 -3.00 -4.73 -9.49
N ALA A 62 -3.38 -3.60 -10.09
CA ALA A 62 -4.01 -2.49 -9.38
C ALA A 62 -5.36 -2.90 -8.78
N SER A 63 -6.16 -3.66 -9.53
CA SER A 63 -7.42 -4.24 -9.03
C SER A 63 -7.20 -5.19 -7.87
N ASP A 64 -6.21 -6.08 -7.96
CA ASP A 64 -5.86 -7.01 -6.87
C ASP A 64 -5.40 -6.25 -5.62
N PHE A 65 -4.57 -5.22 -5.77
CA PHE A 65 -4.11 -4.38 -4.66
C PHE A 65 -5.27 -3.62 -4.01
N ASN A 66 -6.25 -3.16 -4.79
CA ASN A 66 -7.45 -2.53 -4.24
C ASN A 66 -8.28 -3.53 -3.41
N ALA A 67 -8.43 -4.77 -3.87
CA ALA A 67 -9.12 -5.83 -3.13
C ALA A 67 -8.37 -6.18 -1.83
N ASP A 68 -7.05 -6.35 -1.89
CA ASP A 68 -6.20 -6.60 -0.72
C ASP A 68 -6.30 -5.46 0.31
N ALA A 69 -6.25 -4.20 -0.16
CA ALA A 69 -6.41 -3.03 0.72
C ALA A 69 -7.78 -3.04 1.40
N HIS A 70 -8.85 -3.35 0.66
CA HIS A 70 -10.21 -3.45 1.22
C HIS A 70 -10.32 -4.54 2.29
N CYS A 71 -9.75 -5.73 2.03
CA CYS A 71 -9.70 -6.81 3.01
C CYS A 71 -9.02 -6.38 4.33
N SER A 72 -7.97 -5.56 4.25
CA SER A 72 -7.29 -5.01 5.45
C SER A 72 -8.14 -3.98 6.19
N VAL A 73 -9.05 -3.27 5.50
CA VAL A 73 -10.04 -2.38 6.13
C VAL A 73 -11.00 -3.21 6.97
N GLU A 74 -11.54 -4.28 6.41
CA GLU A 74 -12.55 -5.11 7.07
C GLU A 74 -11.96 -5.88 8.26
N ALA A 75 -10.74 -6.39 8.13
CA ALA A 75 -10.04 -7.11 9.20
C ALA A 75 -9.85 -6.30 10.49
N GLU A 76 -9.89 -4.97 10.44
CA GLU A 76 -9.82 -4.11 11.62
C GLU A 76 -10.91 -4.45 12.65
N ALA A 77 -12.12 -4.80 12.19
CA ALA A 77 -13.20 -5.22 13.08
C ALA A 77 -12.88 -6.51 13.85
N ALA A 78 -12.14 -7.43 13.23
CA ALA A 78 -11.72 -8.68 13.87
C ALA A 78 -10.69 -8.43 14.99
N PHE A 79 -9.76 -7.48 14.82
CA PHE A 79 -8.86 -7.07 15.90
C PHE A 79 -9.61 -6.46 17.09
N LEU A 80 -10.59 -5.59 16.81
CA LEU A 80 -11.41 -4.97 17.85
C LEU A 80 -12.24 -6.03 18.60
N ALA A 81 -12.84 -6.98 17.88
CA ALA A 81 -13.56 -8.12 18.47
C ALA A 81 -12.65 -9.03 19.31
N ALA A 82 -11.38 -9.15 18.93
CA ALA A 82 -10.36 -9.89 19.67
C ALA A 82 -9.76 -9.10 20.85
N GLY A 83 -10.27 -7.90 21.17
CA GLY A 83 -9.87 -7.12 22.34
C GLY A 83 -8.73 -6.12 22.11
N ALA A 84 -8.46 -5.73 20.86
CA ALA A 84 -7.56 -4.63 20.57
C ALA A 84 -8.09 -3.29 21.10
N ILE A 85 -7.18 -2.44 21.58
CA ILE A 85 -7.48 -1.09 22.08
C ILE A 85 -6.90 -0.07 21.10
N ALA A 86 -7.77 0.58 20.33
CA ALA A 86 -7.36 1.50 19.26
C ALA A 86 -6.98 2.92 19.73
N SER A 87 -7.28 3.28 20.98
CA SER A 87 -7.16 4.65 21.50
C SER A 87 -5.81 4.98 22.15
N SER A 88 -4.92 4.01 22.31
CA SER A 88 -3.61 4.21 22.94
C SER A 88 -2.48 4.24 21.91
N ASN A 89 -1.50 5.12 22.07
CA ASN A 89 -0.29 5.10 21.24
C ASN A 89 0.71 4.00 21.67
N ARG A 90 0.47 3.36 22.83
CA ARG A 90 1.23 2.22 23.33
C ARG A 90 0.28 1.08 23.67
N ALA A 91 0.43 -0.02 22.95
CA ALA A 91 -0.35 -1.23 23.13
C ALA A 91 -0.12 -1.83 24.52
N THR A 92 -1.20 -2.33 25.12
CA THR A 92 -1.18 -3.05 26.41
C THR A 92 -1.31 -4.56 26.24
N ASN A 93 -1.61 -5.03 25.03
CA ASN A 93 -1.71 -6.44 24.67
C ASN A 93 -1.24 -6.67 23.22
N GLY A 94 -0.97 -7.94 22.86
CA GLY A 94 -0.44 -8.28 21.53
C GLY A 94 -1.41 -8.01 20.38
N VAL A 95 -2.72 -8.19 20.60
CA VAL A 95 -3.75 -7.92 19.58
C VAL A 95 -3.80 -6.43 19.23
N SER A 96 -3.55 -5.54 20.19
CA SER A 96 -3.46 -4.09 19.95
C SER A 96 -2.23 -3.72 19.13
N VAL A 97 -1.09 -4.38 19.35
CA VAL A 97 0.09 -4.22 18.46
C VAL A 97 -0.28 -4.65 17.04
N GLY A 98 -0.91 -5.83 16.89
CA GLY A 98 -1.37 -6.34 15.60
C GLY A 98 -2.35 -5.39 14.90
N LEU A 99 -3.26 -4.76 15.65
CA LEU A 99 -4.15 -3.72 15.13
C LEU A 99 -3.38 -2.53 14.56
N PHE A 100 -2.37 -2.01 15.27
CA PHE A 100 -1.57 -0.89 14.77
C PHE A 100 -0.80 -1.26 13.51
N LYS A 101 -0.27 -2.49 13.43
CA LYS A 101 0.33 -3.01 12.20
C LYS A 101 -0.71 -3.09 11.07
N ASN A 102 -1.91 -3.61 11.33
CA ASN A 102 -2.99 -3.64 10.33
C ASN A 102 -3.42 -2.25 9.86
N LYS A 103 -3.44 -1.23 10.74
CA LYS A 103 -3.72 0.16 10.34
C LYS A 103 -2.67 0.68 9.35
N VAL A 104 -1.39 0.38 9.56
CA VAL A 104 -0.31 0.73 8.61
C VAL A 104 -0.53 0.03 7.27
N LEU A 105 -0.79 -1.29 7.28
CA LEU A 105 -1.08 -2.08 6.08
C LEU A 105 -2.26 -1.51 5.28
N LYS A 106 -3.39 -1.25 5.96
CA LYS A 106 -4.60 -0.68 5.39
C LYS A 106 -4.31 0.65 4.70
N ILE A 107 -3.72 1.60 5.42
CA ILE A 107 -3.49 2.96 4.89
C ILE A 107 -2.49 2.91 3.72
N PHE A 108 -1.42 2.12 3.84
CA PHE A 108 -0.44 1.96 2.77
C PHE A 108 -1.07 1.34 1.52
N GLY A 109 -1.83 0.25 1.67
CA GLY A 109 -2.54 -0.40 0.58
C GLY A 109 -3.52 0.54 -0.13
N THR A 110 -4.34 1.28 0.63
CA THR A 110 -5.27 2.27 0.07
C THR A 110 -4.53 3.38 -0.68
N MET A 111 -3.39 3.84 -0.16
CA MET A 111 -2.57 4.85 -0.84
C MET A 111 -1.99 4.32 -2.16
N VAL A 112 -1.49 3.08 -2.18
CA VAL A 112 -1.01 2.41 -3.40
C VAL A 112 -2.13 2.25 -4.43
N ALA A 113 -3.31 1.80 -4.01
CA ALA A 113 -4.47 1.64 -4.89
C ALA A 113 -4.90 2.99 -5.50
N LEU A 114 -4.95 4.05 -4.70
CA LEU A 114 -5.28 5.40 -5.18
C LEU A 114 -4.22 5.93 -6.17
N GLN A 115 -2.93 5.73 -5.90
CA GLN A 115 -1.86 6.13 -6.81
C GLN A 115 -1.94 5.37 -8.15
N ALA A 116 -2.23 4.07 -8.10
CA ALA A 116 -2.44 3.27 -9.30
C ALA A 116 -3.65 3.76 -10.11
N GLN A 117 -4.77 4.06 -9.43
CA GLN A 117 -5.94 4.65 -10.07
C GLN A 117 -5.64 5.99 -10.75
N ILE A 118 -4.85 6.87 -10.11
CA ILE A 118 -4.44 8.14 -10.71
C ILE A 118 -3.61 7.89 -11.97
N ALA A 119 -2.66 6.94 -11.91
CA ALA A 119 -1.82 6.59 -13.05
C ALA A 119 -2.63 6.02 -14.23
N GLU A 120 -3.61 5.14 -13.95
CA GLU A 120 -4.54 4.63 -14.95
C GLU A 120 -5.35 5.73 -15.64
N ASN A 121 -5.64 6.82 -14.93
CA ASN A 121 -6.37 7.99 -15.44
C ASN A 121 -5.44 9.07 -16.03
N GLY A 122 -4.27 8.69 -16.52
CA GLY A 122 -3.34 9.61 -17.20
C GLY A 122 -2.43 10.40 -16.26
N GLY A 123 -2.34 10.00 -14.99
CA GLY A 123 -1.34 10.51 -14.04
C GLY A 123 -1.66 11.86 -13.41
N THR A 124 -2.74 12.52 -13.81
CA THR A 124 -3.17 13.80 -13.20
C THR A 124 -4.21 13.52 -12.11
N ALA A 125 -3.84 13.77 -10.85
CA ALA A 125 -4.79 13.67 -9.75
C ALA A 125 -5.79 14.84 -9.79
N SER A 126 -7.09 14.53 -9.60
CA SER A 126 -8.07 15.55 -9.25
C SER A 126 -7.76 16.17 -7.88
N ALA A 127 -8.33 17.34 -7.60
CA ALA A 127 -8.16 18.00 -6.30
C ALA A 127 -8.58 17.10 -5.12
N SER A 128 -9.67 16.33 -5.27
CA SER A 128 -10.14 15.38 -4.26
C SER A 128 -9.16 14.24 -4.04
N GLN A 129 -8.59 13.67 -5.12
CA GLN A 129 -7.59 12.61 -5.02
C GLN A 129 -6.29 13.13 -4.38
N GLN A 130 -5.87 14.36 -4.70
CA GLN A 130 -4.72 14.98 -4.07
C GLN A 130 -4.95 15.20 -2.57
N ALA A 131 -6.12 15.68 -2.17
CA ALA A 131 -6.48 15.83 -0.76
C ALA A 131 -6.50 14.48 -0.03
N GLN A 132 -7.04 13.44 -0.66
CA GLN A 132 -7.06 12.08 -0.12
C GLN A 132 -5.65 11.49 0.02
N LEU A 133 -4.76 11.72 -0.94
CA LEU A 133 -3.36 11.30 -0.83
C LEU A 133 -2.67 11.98 0.36
N THR A 134 -2.85 13.29 0.52
CA THR A 134 -2.29 14.03 1.66
C THR A 134 -2.80 13.51 3.00
N ASP A 135 -4.11 13.23 3.10
CA ASP A 135 -4.71 12.64 4.30
C ASP A 135 -4.15 11.25 4.61
N LEU A 136 -4.06 10.37 3.60
CA LEU A 136 -3.48 9.03 3.75
C LEU A 136 -2.00 9.09 4.16
N GLN A 137 -1.21 10.00 3.59
CA GLN A 137 0.19 10.20 3.97
C GLN A 137 0.34 10.64 5.43
N SER A 138 -0.49 11.58 5.87
CA SER A 138 -0.51 12.05 7.26
C SER A 138 -0.89 10.91 8.22
N LYS A 139 -1.98 10.19 7.92
CA LYS A 139 -2.42 9.04 8.72
C LYS A 139 -1.39 7.92 8.74
N LEU A 140 -0.72 7.65 7.62
CA LEU A 140 0.34 6.65 7.54
C LEU A 140 1.49 7.04 8.46
N ALA A 141 1.96 8.30 8.39
CA ALA A 141 3.04 8.78 9.24
C ALA A 141 2.71 8.64 10.74
N VAL A 142 1.49 8.99 11.14
CA VAL A 142 1.01 8.81 12.52
C VAL A 142 1.02 7.34 12.93
N ASN A 143 0.44 6.44 12.14
CA ASN A 143 0.36 5.03 12.51
C ASN A 143 1.73 4.34 12.48
N VAL A 144 2.65 4.77 11.61
CA VAL A 144 4.04 4.31 11.63
C VAL A 144 4.77 4.78 12.89
N ALA A 145 4.52 6.00 13.37
CA ALA A 145 5.06 6.47 14.63
C ALA A 145 4.51 5.69 15.85
N VAL A 146 3.21 5.34 15.80
CA VAL A 146 2.59 4.46 16.81
C VAL A 146 3.22 3.07 16.78
N ASP A 147 3.35 2.44 15.61
CA ASP A 147 4.03 1.14 15.49
C ASP A 147 5.46 1.17 16.04
N LYS A 148 6.24 2.22 15.71
CA LYS A 148 7.59 2.43 16.27
C LYS A 148 7.62 2.56 17.79
N THR A 149 6.59 3.19 18.39
CA THR A 149 6.46 3.27 19.86
C THR A 149 6.23 1.89 20.49
N ASN A 150 5.72 0.93 19.71
CA ASN A 150 5.47 -0.45 20.11
C ASN A 150 6.59 -1.41 19.66
N ALA A 151 7.75 -0.87 19.28
CA ALA A 151 8.88 -1.67 18.84
C ALA A 151 9.28 -2.74 19.87
N GLY A 152 9.42 -3.98 19.39
CA GLY A 152 9.81 -5.14 20.22
C GLY A 152 8.70 -5.72 21.10
N LEU A 153 7.51 -5.11 21.15
CA LEU A 153 6.35 -5.75 21.78
C LEU A 153 5.82 -6.88 20.90
N THR A 154 5.47 -8.01 21.51
CA THR A 154 4.84 -9.14 20.83
C THR A 154 3.55 -8.69 20.15
N SER A 155 3.42 -9.02 18.87
CA SER A 155 2.26 -8.72 18.04
C SER A 155 1.47 -9.99 17.76
N GLN A 156 0.15 -9.92 17.95
CA GLN A 156 -0.76 -11.04 17.73
C GLN A 156 -1.71 -10.70 16.59
N ASP A 157 -1.77 -11.60 15.61
CA ASP A 157 -2.66 -11.51 14.47
C ASP A 157 -4.07 -12.03 14.80
N VAL A 158 -5.03 -11.75 13.91
CA VAL A 158 -6.38 -12.33 13.96
C VAL A 158 -6.65 -13.22 12.75
N THR A 159 -7.52 -14.21 12.94
CA THR A 159 -8.08 -14.96 11.82
C THR A 159 -9.26 -14.18 11.26
N PHE A 160 -9.20 -13.87 9.96
CA PHE A 160 -10.24 -13.15 9.25
C PHE A 160 -10.32 -13.64 7.80
N THR A 161 -11.51 -13.54 7.21
CA THR A 161 -11.76 -13.91 5.82
C THR A 161 -12.54 -12.79 5.14
N CYS A 162 -11.92 -12.28 4.09
CA CYS A 162 -12.56 -11.69 2.93
C CYS A 162 -12.51 -12.76 1.81
#